data_AF-A0A4Y9L6P3-F1
#
_entry.id   AF-A0A4Y9L6P3-F1
#
_cell.length_a   1.000
_cell.length_b   1.000
_cell.length_c   1.000
_cell.angle_alpha   90.00
_cell.angle_beta   90.00
_cell.angle_gamma   90.00
#
_symmetry.space_group_name_H-M   'P 1'
#
loop_
_entity.id
_entity.type
_entity.pdbx_description
1 polymer ?
#
loop_
_entity_poly.entity_id
_entity_poly.type
_entity_poly.pdbx_seq_one_letter_code
_entity_poly.pdbx_strand_id
1 'polypeptide(L)' 'MANTKTSLVSSLATGDLKDRAAVCAAITEPWSNGQVEAQITKLKLVKRQMYGRAKLDLLEARLLGSA' A
#
# COMPACT_ATOMS: atom_id res chain seq x y z
N MET A 1 -16.65 24.71 24.14
CA MET A 1 -16.15 23.33 23.93
C MET A 1 -16.07 23.09 22.43
N ALA A 2 -14.88 23.17 21.84
CA ALA A 2 -14.72 23.06 20.39
C ALA A 2 -15.09 21.65 19.91
N ASN A 3 -15.98 21.59 18.94
CA ASN A 3 -16.47 20.35 18.32
C ASN A 3 -15.35 19.74 17.46
N THR A 4 -14.51 18.89 18.05
CA THR A 4 -13.35 18.23 17.42
C THR A 4 -13.72 17.13 16.43
N LYS A 5 -14.95 17.12 15.91
CA LYS A 5 -15.46 16.06 15.02
C LYS A 5 -14.84 16.06 13.61
N THR A 6 -13.97 17.02 13.30
CA THR A 6 -13.36 17.18 11.97
C THR A 6 -11.87 17.53 12.03
N SER A 7 -11.14 17.09 13.05
CA SER A 7 -9.68 17.26 13.08
C SER A 7 -8.98 16.08 12.42
N LEU A 8 -7.84 16.30 11.76
CA LEU A 8 -7.02 15.23 11.17
C LEU A 8 -6.67 14.14 12.20
N VAL A 9 -6.46 14.53 13.45
CA VAL A 9 -6.19 13.63 14.58
C VAL A 9 -7.41 12.75 14.88
N SER A 10 -8.61 13.31 14.89
CA SER A 10 -9.84 12.54 15.11
C SER A 10 -10.11 11.53 13.98
N SER A 11 -9.84 11.89 12.72
CA SER A 11 -9.99 10.97 11.58
C SER A 11 -8.94 9.85 11.59
N LEU A 12 -7.70 10.16 11.99
CA LEU A 12 -6.65 9.17 12.14
C LEU A 12 -7.00 8.15 13.24
N ALA A 13 -7.36 8.62 14.44
CA ALA A 13 -7.76 7.74 15.54
C ALA A 13 -8.96 6.86 15.17
N THR A 14 -9.91 7.38 14.38
CA THR A 14 -11.03 6.60 13.87
C THR A 14 -10.59 5.54 12.84
N GLY A 15 -9.60 5.85 12.01
CA GLY A 15 -8.98 4.89 11.10
C GLY A 15 -8.27 3.77 11.84
N ASP A 16 -7.41 4.10 12.80
CA ASP A 16 -6.68 3.12 13.61
C ASP A 16 -7.62 2.18 14.37
N LEU A 17 -8.74 2.70 14.89
CA LEU A 17 -9.75 1.88 15.55
C LEU A 17 -10.41 0.88 14.59
N LYS A 18 -10.62 1.26 13.32
CA LYS A 18 -11.13 0.34 12.29
C LYS A 18 -10.10 -0.73 11.92
N ASP A 19 -8.83 -0.34 11.87
CA ASP A 19 -7.72 -1.23 11.45
C ASP A 19 -7.07 -1.99 12.61
N ARG A 20 -7.66 -1.92 13.82
CA ARG A 20 -7.12 -2.53 15.05
C ARG A 20 -6.73 -4.00 14.87
N ALA A 21 -7.55 -4.79 14.19
CA ALA A 21 -7.26 -6.21 13.95
C ALA A 21 -6.00 -6.40 13.09
N ALA A 22 -5.84 -5.59 12.03
CA ALA A 22 -4.67 -5.63 11.17
C ALA A 22 -3.40 -5.19 11.92
N VAL A 23 -3.50 -4.16 12.77
CA VAL A 23 -2.38 -3.69 13.61
C VAL A 23 -1.97 -4.76 14.63
N CYS A 24 -2.93 -5.39 15.30
CA CYS A 24 -2.64 -6.50 16.21
C CYS A 24 -1.97 -7.68 15.50
N ALA A 25 -2.45 -8.06 14.32
CA ALA A 25 -1.84 -9.10 13.51
C ALA A 25 -0.41 -8.72 13.08
N ALA A 26 -0.17 -7.46 12.68
CA ALA A 26 1.15 -6.99 12.27
C ALA A 26 2.22 -7.05 13.40
N ILE A 27 1.80 -7.00 14.66
CA ILE A 27 2.71 -7.11 15.83
C ILE A 27 2.84 -8.56 16.31
N THR A 28 1.75 -9.33 16.25
CA THR A 28 1.70 -10.69 16.82
C THR A 28 2.29 -11.72 15.86
N GLU A 29 2.06 -11.54 14.57
CA GLU A 29 2.46 -12.50 13.56
C GLU A 29 3.92 -12.29 13.11
N PRO A 30 4.64 -13.37 12.79
CA PRO A 30 6.03 -13.29 12.36
C PRO A 30 6.20 -12.79 10.92
N TRP A 31 5.11 -12.71 10.14
CA TRP A 31 5.15 -12.27 8.75
C TRP A 31 4.91 -10.77 8.60
N SER A 32 5.73 -10.15 7.75
CA SER A 32 5.62 -8.74 7.42
C SER A 32 4.95 -8.54 6.05
N ASN A 33 4.04 -7.57 5.96
CA ASN A 33 3.49 -7.14 4.67
C ASN A 33 4.51 -6.36 3.81
N GLY A 34 5.71 -6.09 4.33
CA GLY A 34 6.75 -5.31 3.65
C GLY A 34 7.18 -5.91 2.30
N GLN A 35 7.20 -7.23 2.16
CA GLN A 35 7.53 -7.87 0.88
C GLN A 35 6.47 -7.59 -0.20
N VAL A 36 5.20 -7.63 0.17
CA VAL A 36 4.08 -7.31 -0.72
C VAL A 36 4.13 -5.84 -1.12
N GLU A 37 4.31 -4.95 -0.15
CA GLU A 37 4.44 -3.50 -0.39
C GLU A 37 5.65 -3.16 -1.29
N ALA A 38 6.77 -3.86 -1.14
CA ALA A 38 7.94 -3.70 -1.99
C ALA A 38 7.65 -4.11 -3.44
N GLN A 39 6.97 -5.24 -3.65
CA GLN A 39 6.56 -5.68 -4.99
C GLN A 39 5.58 -4.69 -5.64
N ILE A 40 4.60 -4.21 -4.89
CA ILE A 40 3.65 -3.18 -5.34
C ILE A 40 4.39 -1.89 -5.71
N THR A 41 5.38 -1.48 -4.90
CA THR A 41 6.18 -0.28 -5.14
C THR A 41 7.02 -0.42 -6.42
N LYS A 42 7.65 -1.58 -6.64
CA LYS A 42 8.38 -1.88 -7.88
C LYS A 42 7.45 -1.81 -9.11
N LEU A 43 6.27 -2.43 -9.04
CA LEU A 43 5.27 -2.37 -10.11
C LEU A 43 4.82 -0.93 -10.40
N LYS A 44 4.48 -0.15 -9.36
CA LYS A 44 4.09 1.26 -9.49
C LYS A 44 5.20 2.09 -10.12
N LEU A 45 6.46 1.84 -9.74
CA LEU A 45 7.62 2.54 -10.28
C LEU A 45 7.80 2.26 -11.78
N VAL A 46 7.75 1.00 -12.20
CA VAL A 46 7.85 0.63 -13.62
C VAL A 46 6.72 1.29 -14.43
N LYS A 47 5.47 1.19 -13.95
CA LYS A 47 4.32 1.82 -14.61
C LYS A 47 4.47 3.34 -14.75
N ARG A 48 5.04 4.02 -13.74
CA ARG A 48 5.33 5.47 -13.76
C ARG A 48 6.42 5.84 -14.76
N GLN A 49 7.52 5.07 -14.82
CA GLN A 49 8.60 5.27 -15.80
C GLN A 49 8.10 5.19 -17.25
N MET A 50 7.01 4.47 -17.47
CA MET A 50 6.40 4.27 -18.79
C MET A 50 5.30 5.29 -19.11
N TYR A 51 5.10 6.32 -18.28
CA TYR A 51 4.16 7.42 -18.51
C TYR A 51 2.75 6.96 -18.93
N GLY A 52 2.25 5.90 -18.29
CA GLY A 52 0.91 5.35 -18.56
C GLY A 52 0.79 4.48 -19.82
N ARG A 53 1.87 4.25 -20.57
CA ARG A 53 1.88 3.41 -21.79
C ARG A 53 2.12 1.92 -21.52
N ALA A 54 2.23 1.53 -20.26
CA ALA A 54 2.47 0.16 -19.85
C ALA A 54 1.16 -0.64 -19.78
N LYS A 55 0.77 -1.24 -20.92
CA LYS A 55 -0.24 -2.32 -20.95
C LYS A 55 0.29 -3.55 -20.22
N LEU A 56 -0.57 -4.50 -19.87
CA LEU A 56 -0.20 -5.68 -19.07
C LEU A 56 0.98 -6.44 -19.67
N ASP A 57 0.95 -6.74 -20.97
CA ASP A 57 2.03 -7.44 -21.68
C ASP A 57 3.40 -6.75 -21.51
N LEU A 58 3.43 -5.40 -21.54
CA LEU A 58 4.65 -4.62 -21.39
C LEU A 58 5.13 -4.57 -19.93
N LEU A 59 4.20 -4.58 -18.96
CA LEU A 59 4.55 -4.65 -17.54
C LEU A 59 5.12 -6.03 -17.21
N GLU A 60 4.50 -7.10 -17.70
CA GLU A 60 4.96 -8.48 -17.52
C GLU A 60 6.36 -8.69 -18.08
N ALA A 61 6.59 -8.30 -19.35
CA ALA A 61 7.90 -8.41 -19.99
C ALA A 61 9.01 -7.69 -19.21
N ARG A 62 8.69 -6.59 -18.51
CA ARG A 62 9.67 -5.79 -17.75
C ARG A 62 9.83 -6.20 -16.30
N LEU A 63 8.84 -6.86 -15.71
CA LEU A 63 8.86 -7.32 -14.31
C LEU A 63 9.39 -8.74 -14.16
N LEU A 64 8.97 -9.63 -15.07
CA LEU A 64 9.28 -11.05 -15.05
C LEU A 64 10.44 -11.39 -16.00
N GLY A 65 10.74 -10.48 -16.94
CA GLY A 65 11.61 -10.76 -18.09
C GLY A 65 10.82 -11.48 -19.19
N SER A 66 11.11 -11.18 -20.46
CA SER A 66 10.73 -12.11 -21.51
C SER A 66 11.45 -13.42 -21.23
N ALA A 67 10.71 -14.52 -21.13
CA ALA A 67 11.32 -15.84 -21.33
C ALA A 67 11.98 -15.90 -22.71
#